data_AF-A0A7C3D203-F1
#
_entry.id   AF-A0A7C3D203-F1
#
_cell.length_a   1.000
_cell.length_b   1.000
_cell.length_c   1.000
_cell.angle_alpha   90.00
_cell.angle_beta   90.00
_cell.angle_gamma   90.00
#
_symmetry.space_group_name_H-M   'P 1'
#
loop_
_entity.id
_entity.type
_entity.pdbx_description
1 polymer ?
#
loop_
_entity_poly.entity_id
_entity_poly.type
_entity_poly.pdbx_seq_one_letter_code
_entity_poly.pdbx_strand_id
1 'polypeptide(L)'
;QNVPQNMINAIVDANTTRKDFIAQSIVEKNPRVVGIYRLIMKAGSDNYRASSIQGIMKRIKAKGIDVVVYEPVLKQENFYNSAVIRHLDAFKQMSDVIVANRMVDEIRDVKDKVYTRDLFESD
;
A
#
# COMPACT_ATOMS: atom_id res chain seq x y z
N GLN A 1 -36.89 13.05 4.59
CA GLN A 1 -37.01 12.33 3.31
C GLN A 1 -35.69 11.61 3.04
N ASN A 2 -35.70 10.28 3.07
CA ASN A 2 -34.52 9.43 2.87
C ASN A 2 -34.16 9.39 1.38
N VAL A 3 -33.08 10.05 1.00
CA VAL A 3 -32.47 9.90 -0.32
C VAL A 3 -31.99 8.45 -0.46
N PRO A 4 -32.25 7.73 -1.57
CA PRO A 4 -31.75 6.37 -1.76
C PRO A 4 -30.21 6.35 -1.73
N GLN A 5 -29.62 5.81 -0.67
CA GLN A 5 -28.16 5.77 -0.45
C GLN A 5 -27.47 4.53 -1.06
N ASN A 6 -28.19 3.69 -1.82
CA ASN A 6 -27.68 2.41 -2.32
C ASN A 6 -26.37 2.54 -3.12
N MET A 7 -26.20 3.63 -3.89
CA MET A 7 -24.95 3.88 -4.63
C MET A 7 -23.76 4.17 -3.70
N ILE A 8 -23.98 4.89 -2.60
CA ILE A 8 -22.92 5.21 -1.63
C ILE A 8 -22.45 3.91 -0.96
N ASN A 9 -23.40 3.07 -0.53
CA ASN A 9 -23.08 1.77 0.08
C ASN A 9 -22.31 0.88 -0.89
N ALA A 10 -22.75 0.77 -2.14
CA ALA A 10 -22.05 -0.01 -3.16
C ALA A 10 -20.60 0.46 -3.40
N ILE A 11 -20.35 1.78 -3.38
CA ILE A 11 -18.99 2.34 -3.52
C ILE A 11 -18.11 1.97 -2.32
N VAL A 12 -18.67 2.02 -1.10
CA VAL A 12 -17.95 1.64 0.12
C VAL A 12 -17.64 0.15 0.12
N ASP A 13 -18.61 -0.69 -0.25
CA ASP A 13 -18.47 -2.14 -0.29
C ASP A 13 -17.47 -2.59 -1.37
N ALA A 14 -17.50 -1.96 -2.54
CA ALA A 14 -16.54 -2.22 -3.61
C ALA A 14 -15.10 -1.89 -3.17
N ASN A 15 -14.90 -0.77 -2.46
CA ASN A 15 -13.59 -0.42 -1.93
C ASN A 15 -13.11 -1.37 -0.83
N THR A 16 -14.02 -1.87 0.00
CA THR A 16 -13.72 -2.89 1.02
C THR A 16 -13.27 -4.18 0.35
N THR A 17 -14.08 -4.71 -0.58
CA THR A 17 -13.78 -5.91 -1.37
C THR A 17 -12.43 -5.81 -2.09
N ARG A 18 -12.13 -4.65 -2.69
CA ARG A 18 -10.85 -4.39 -3.34
C ARG A 18 -9.67 -4.46 -2.37
N LYS A 19 -9.79 -3.89 -1.17
CA LYS A 19 -8.74 -3.94 -0.14
C LYS A 19 -8.51 -5.37 0.35
N ASP A 20 -9.59 -6.12 0.56
CA ASP A 20 -9.52 -7.53 0.95
C ASP A 20 -8.80 -8.36 -0.11
N PHE A 21 -9.17 -8.22 -1.38
CA PHE A 21 -8.53 -8.91 -2.49
C PHE A 21 -7.04 -8.60 -2.60
N ILE A 22 -6.65 -7.32 -2.55
CA ILE A 22 -5.24 -6.91 -2.63
C ILE A 22 -4.45 -7.49 -1.45
N ALA A 23 -4.96 -7.34 -0.23
CA ALA A 23 -4.27 -7.83 0.96
C ALA A 23 -4.11 -9.36 0.91
N GLN A 24 -5.15 -10.09 0.51
CA GLN A 24 -5.10 -11.54 0.39
C GLN A 24 -4.06 -11.98 -0.65
N SER A 25 -4.03 -11.34 -1.82
CA SER A 25 -3.04 -11.64 -2.87
C SER A 25 -1.60 -11.39 -2.42
N ILE A 26 -1.37 -10.43 -1.52
CA ILE A 26 -0.06 -10.19 -0.90
C ILE A 26 0.26 -11.27 0.14
N VAL A 27 -0.71 -11.61 1.00
CA VAL A 27 -0.56 -12.64 2.04
C VAL A 27 -0.27 -14.01 1.45
N GLU A 28 -0.88 -14.36 0.32
CA GLU A 28 -0.67 -15.64 -0.39
C GLU A 28 0.77 -15.83 -0.89
N LYS A 29 1.55 -14.75 -1.00
CA LYS A 29 2.99 -14.81 -1.28
C LYS A 29 3.82 -15.24 -0.06
N ASN A 30 3.20 -15.40 1.11
CA ASN A 30 3.81 -15.72 2.40
C ASN A 30 5.02 -14.85 2.78
N PRO A 31 4.94 -13.50 2.65
CA PRO A 31 6.05 -12.63 3.05
C PRO A 31 6.19 -12.60 4.57
N ARG A 32 7.42 -12.44 5.06
CA ARG A 32 7.69 -12.07 6.45
C ARG A 32 7.54 -10.57 6.64
N VAL A 33 8.05 -9.80 5.68
CA VAL A 33 8.01 -8.33 5.67
C VAL A 33 7.42 -7.80 4.37
N VAL A 34 6.40 -6.95 4.49
CA VAL A 34 5.82 -6.20 3.37
C VAL A 34 6.27 -4.74 3.43
N GLY A 35 6.89 -4.29 2.34
CA GLY A 35 7.24 -2.90 2.13
C GLY A 35 6.11 -2.14 1.45
N ILE A 36 5.69 -1.00 2.01
CA ILE A 36 4.76 -0.07 1.36
C ILE A 36 5.57 1.07 0.74
N TYR A 37 5.60 1.11 -0.59
CA TYR A 37 6.35 2.11 -1.35
C TYR A 37 5.45 3.28 -1.73
N ARG A 38 5.79 4.48 -1.23
CA ARG A 38 5.10 5.77 -1.44
C ARG A 38 3.62 5.73 -1.04
N LEU A 39 3.33 6.29 0.14
CA LEU A 39 2.00 6.39 0.72
C LEU A 39 1.17 7.51 0.08
N ILE A 40 1.83 8.59 -0.35
CA ILE A 40 1.17 9.80 -0.83
C ILE A 40 1.22 9.91 -2.35
N MET A 41 0.13 10.41 -2.94
CA MET A 41 0.12 10.83 -4.33
C MET A 41 -0.01 12.35 -4.38
N LYS A 42 0.97 12.99 -5.03
CA LYS A 42 1.20 14.44 -5.13
C LYS A 42 1.57 15.10 -3.79
N ALA A 43 2.63 15.92 -3.82
CA ALA A 43 2.97 16.80 -2.71
C ALA A 43 1.75 17.70 -2.38
N GLY A 44 1.30 17.70 -1.12
CA GLY A 44 0.20 18.55 -0.63
C GLY A 44 -1.20 17.90 -0.55
N SER A 45 -1.35 16.60 -0.82
CA SER A 45 -2.65 15.91 -0.63
C SER A 45 -2.72 15.21 0.73
N ASP A 46 -3.23 15.90 1.75
CA ASP A 46 -3.21 15.39 3.13
C ASP A 46 -4.22 14.31 3.50
N ASN A 47 -5.28 13.98 2.72
CA ASN A 47 -6.36 13.17 3.33
C ASN A 47 -7.07 12.06 2.55
N TYR A 48 -7.04 11.97 1.22
CA TYR A 48 -7.99 11.06 0.55
C TYR A 48 -7.48 9.67 0.14
N ARG A 49 -6.16 9.44 0.01
CA ARG A 49 -5.61 8.12 -0.42
C ARG A 49 -4.91 7.32 0.68
N ALA A 50 -4.58 7.96 1.80
CA ALA A 50 -4.03 7.27 2.97
C ALA A 50 -4.97 6.15 3.45
N SER A 51 -6.28 6.33 3.32
CA SER A 51 -7.28 5.35 3.77
C SER A 51 -7.22 4.00 3.02
N SER A 52 -6.87 4.00 1.74
CA SER A 52 -6.81 2.76 0.95
C SER A 52 -5.61 1.90 1.36
N ILE A 53 -4.44 2.51 1.44
CA ILE A 53 -3.22 1.80 1.83
C ILE A 53 -3.23 1.41 3.31
N GLN A 54 -3.75 2.26 4.20
CA GLN A 54 -3.97 1.91 5.61
C GLN A 54 -4.90 0.69 5.75
N GLY A 55 -5.97 0.63 4.95
CA GLY A 55 -6.88 -0.51 4.93
C GLY A 55 -6.21 -1.82 4.52
N ILE A 56 -5.25 -1.76 3.59
CA ILE A 56 -4.42 -2.89 3.17
C ILE A 56 -3.41 -3.25 4.26
N MET A 57 -2.67 -2.27 4.81
CA MET A 57 -1.72 -2.45 5.91
C MET A 57 -2.38 -3.15 7.11
N LYS A 58 -3.58 -2.70 7.50
CA LYS A 58 -4.34 -3.30 8.61
C LYS A 58 -4.60 -4.80 8.37
N ARG A 59 -5.00 -5.18 7.16
CA ARG A 59 -5.31 -6.57 6.79
C ARG A 59 -4.06 -7.45 6.77
N ILE A 60 -2.95 -6.93 6.26
CA ILE A 60 -1.65 -7.63 6.24
C ILE A 60 -1.14 -7.85 7.67
N LYS A 61 -1.12 -6.79 8.50
CA LYS A 61 -0.70 -6.88 9.90
C LYS A 61 -1.58 -7.79 10.73
N ALA A 62 -2.88 -7.88 10.44
CA ALA A 62 -3.79 -8.82 11.09
C ALA A 62 -3.45 -10.29 10.82
N LYS A 63 -2.58 -10.59 9.84
CA LYS A 63 -2.02 -11.93 9.59
C LYS A 63 -0.67 -12.17 10.29
N GLY A 64 -0.21 -11.24 11.13
CA GLY A 64 1.09 -11.33 11.81
C GLY A 64 2.29 -11.02 10.91
N ILE A 65 2.06 -10.39 9.76
CA ILE A 65 3.11 -10.01 8.80
C ILE A 65 3.61 -8.61 9.15
N ASP A 66 4.93 -8.45 9.21
CA ASP A 66 5.55 -7.17 9.47
C ASP A 66 5.38 -6.22 8.28
N VAL A 67 5.20 -4.94 8.57
CA VAL A 67 5.03 -3.91 7.55
C VAL A 67 6.01 -2.78 7.81
N VAL A 68 6.73 -2.39 6.76
CA VAL A 68 7.62 -1.21 6.73
C VAL A 68 7.19 -0.26 5.63
N VAL A 69 7.54 1.01 5.74
CA VAL A 69 7.09 2.07 4.83
C VAL A 69 8.30 2.80 4.27
N TYR A 70 8.30 3.09 2.98
CA TYR A 70 9.19 4.08 2.38
C TYR A 70 8.37 5.26 1.86
N GLU A 71 8.52 6.41 2.49
CA GLU A 71 7.89 7.67 2.08
C GLU A 71 8.83 8.84 2.39
N PRO A 72 9.58 9.38 1.40
CA PRO A 72 10.56 10.43 1.61
C PRO A 72 10.02 11.68 2.28
N VAL A 73 8.75 12.04 2.04
CA VAL A 73 8.18 13.27 2.61
C VAL A 73 7.68 13.11 4.04
N LEU A 74 7.54 11.86 4.51
CA LEU A 74 6.93 11.57 5.81
C LEU A 74 7.97 11.75 6.92
N LYS A 75 7.86 12.78 7.76
CA LYS A 75 8.89 13.09 8.77
C LYS A 75 8.86 12.19 10.01
N GLN A 76 7.78 11.46 10.24
CA GLN A 76 7.63 10.57 11.40
C GLN A 76 8.49 9.31 11.26
N GLU A 77 8.98 8.76 12.37
CA GLU A 77 9.71 7.49 12.40
C GLU A 77 8.80 6.29 12.16
N ASN A 78 7.53 6.41 12.55
CA ASN A 78 6.53 5.35 12.44
C ASN A 78 5.27 5.88 11.76
N PHE A 79 4.65 5.05 10.93
CA PHE A 79 3.33 5.26 10.36
C PHE A 79 2.46 4.03 10.63
N TYR A 80 1.32 4.20 11.29
CA TYR A 80 0.42 3.07 11.58
C TYR A 80 1.10 1.90 12.32
N ASN A 81 1.96 2.22 13.30
CA ASN A 81 2.81 1.27 14.03
C ASN A 81 3.75 0.45 13.13
N SER A 82 4.22 1.05 12.04
CA SER A 82 5.16 0.46 11.09
C SER A 82 6.33 1.42 10.87
N ALA A 83 7.55 0.89 10.86
CA ALA A 83 8.76 1.69 10.73
C ALA A 83 8.84 2.36 9.35
N VAL A 84 9.24 3.63 9.35
CA VAL A 84 9.49 4.43 8.14
C VAL A 84 10.97 4.36 7.81
N ILE A 85 11.30 3.65 6.75
CA ILE A 85 12.65 3.44 6.28
C ILE A 85 13.08 4.63 5.41
N ARG A 86 14.22 5.23 5.74
CA ARG A 86 14.73 6.44 5.09
C ARG A 86 15.54 6.18 3.83
N HIS A 87 16.20 5.04 3.76
CA HIS A 87 17.04 4.65 2.65
C HIS A 87 16.31 3.66 1.75
N LEU A 88 16.17 3.99 0.47
CA LEU A 88 15.45 3.17 -0.49
C LEU A 88 16.07 1.78 -0.61
N ASP A 89 17.40 1.68 -0.63
CA ASP A 89 18.09 0.39 -0.74
C ASP A 89 17.86 -0.49 0.49
N ALA A 90 17.88 0.08 1.69
CA ALA A 90 17.53 -0.64 2.92
C ALA A 90 16.07 -1.12 2.88
N PHE A 91 15.15 -0.26 2.43
CA PHE A 91 13.74 -0.63 2.27
C PHE A 91 13.58 -1.80 1.28
N LYS A 92 14.25 -1.73 0.13
CA LYS A 92 14.25 -2.81 -0.86
C LYS A 92 14.78 -4.10 -0.25
N GLN A 93 15.90 -4.07 0.44
CA GLN A 93 16.51 -5.27 1.03
C GLN A 93 15.62 -5.91 2.11
N MET A 94 15.00 -5.10 2.96
CA MET A 94 14.14 -5.58 4.05
C MET A 94 12.81 -6.16 3.59
N SER A 95 12.31 -5.77 2.41
CA SER A 95 10.98 -6.14 1.94
C SER A 95 11.00 -7.43 1.12
N ASP A 96 10.22 -8.42 1.52
CA ASP A 96 9.98 -9.64 0.73
C ASP A 96 9.02 -9.37 -0.43
N VAL A 97 8.02 -8.51 -0.18
CA VAL A 97 7.07 -8.01 -1.17
C VAL A 97 6.95 -6.50 -1.00
N ILE A 98 7.00 -5.77 -2.10
CA ILE A 98 6.82 -4.31 -2.14
C ILE A 98 5.48 -3.98 -2.78
N VAL A 99 4.58 -3.37 -2.03
CA VAL A 99 3.31 -2.84 -2.54
C VAL A 99 3.55 -1.45 -3.08
N ALA A 100 3.29 -1.25 -4.36
CA ALA A 100 3.40 0.05 -5.02
C ALA A 100 2.15 0.33 -5.86
N ASN A 101 1.69 1.58 -5.85
CA ASN A 101 0.57 2.00 -6.70
C ASN A 101 0.92 1.91 -8.19
N ARG A 102 2.18 2.16 -8.54
CA ARG A 102 2.71 2.11 -9.91
C ARG A 102 4.12 1.54 -9.92
N MET A 103 4.51 0.93 -11.04
CA MET A 103 5.91 0.63 -11.31
C MET A 103 6.65 1.92 -11.67
N VAL A 104 7.82 2.14 -11.09
CA VAL A 104 8.70 3.28 -11.39
C VAL A 104 10.15 2.82 -11.43
N ASP A 105 11.02 3.55 -12.13
CA ASP A 105 12.42 3.16 -12.33
C ASP A 105 13.18 2.92 -11.03
N GLU A 106 12.83 3.66 -9.98
CA GLU A 106 13.44 3.57 -8.65
C GLU A 106 13.26 2.21 -7.97
N ILE A 107 12.26 1.40 -8.38
CA ILE A 107 11.99 0.05 -7.85
C ILE A 107 12.00 -1.02 -8.95
N ARG A 108 12.38 -0.66 -10.17
CA ARG A 108 12.35 -1.55 -11.33
C ARG A 108 13.39 -2.65 -11.24
N ASP A 109 14.50 -2.38 -10.56
CA ASP A 109 15.55 -3.33 -10.21
C ASP A 109 15.07 -4.47 -9.30
N VAL A 110 13.93 -4.29 -8.61
CA VAL A 110 13.31 -5.31 -7.75
C VAL A 110 11.92 -5.73 -8.23
N LYS A 111 11.65 -5.61 -9.55
CA LYS A 111 10.34 -5.89 -10.18
C LYS A 111 9.69 -7.20 -9.73
N ASP A 112 10.47 -8.27 -9.56
CA ASP A 112 9.96 -9.60 -9.23
C ASP A 112 9.23 -9.68 -7.88
N LYS A 113 9.56 -8.76 -6.96
CA LYS A 113 8.90 -8.65 -5.66
C LYS A 113 7.97 -7.46 -5.53
N VAL A 114 7.76 -6.69 -6.60
CA VAL A 114 6.80 -5.59 -6.60
C VAL A 114 5.40 -6.11 -6.92
N TYR A 115 4.50 -5.96 -5.96
CA TYR A 115 3.07 -6.08 -6.19
C TYR A 115 2.49 -4.73 -6.60
N THR A 116 2.04 -4.66 -7.84
CA THR A 116 1.27 -3.52 -8.35
C THR A 116 0.07 -4.02 -9.16
N ARG A 117 -0.99 -3.23 -9.15
CA ARG A 117 -2.18 -3.46 -9.99
C ARG A 117 -2.27 -2.43 -11.11
N ASP A 118 -1.19 -1.71 -11.36
CA ASP A 118 -1.09 -0.85 -12.52
C ASP A 118 -1.16 -1.71 -13.78
N LEU A 119 -2.24 -1.53 -14.54
CA LEU A 119 -2.52 -2.25 -15.78
C LEU A 119 -1.87 -1.55 -16.98
N PHE A 120 -1.43 -0.31 -16.79
CA PHE A 120 -0.83 0.52 -17.82
C PHE A 120 0.64 0.72 -17.45
N GLU A 121 1.56 -0.07 -18.02
CA GLU A 121 2.97 0.32 -18.12
C GLU A 121 3.10 1.48 -19.14
N SER A 122 2.27 2.51 -19.03
CA SER A 122 2.06 3.57 -20.02
C SER A 122 2.29 4.94 -19.38
N ASP A 123 3.55 5.22 -19.09
CA ASP A 123 4.33 6.41 -19.49
C ASP A 123 5.63 6.47 -18.68
#